data_AF-A0A958HEX2-F1
#
_entry.id   AF-A0A958HEX2-F1
#
_cell.length_a   1.000
_cell.length_b   1.000
_cell.length_c   1.000
_cell.angle_alpha   90.00
_cell.angle_beta   90.00
_cell.angle_gamma   90.00
#
_symmetry.space_group_name_H-M   'P 1'
#
loop_
_entity.id
_entity.type
_entity.pdbx_description
1 polymer ?
#
loop_
_entity_poly.entity_id
_entity_poly.type
_entity_poly.pdbx_seq_one_letter_code
_entity_poly.pdbx_strand_id
1 'polypeptide(L)'
;LEKVEGAISSRTIRRWNGRRRERWTYRWVNQIRLRKGPDALIVNWCQLTVADESTGEVLYRNAWATDFDLDQQSVIEVVASGRSRWKIENEGFNVLKNRGYNFSHNYGHGQQYLSMVLLSLLLLAFLCHTALRLCSPIYREVRQELGARRTFFNDLRALTRYIRFSSWQQLIRFMHQQLDLAPG
;
A
#
# COMPACT_ATOMS: atom_id res chain seq x y z
N LEU A 1 -13.71 -3.40 25.71
CA LEU A 1 -13.07 -4.74 25.76
C LEU A 1 -12.85 -5.05 27.22
N GLU A 2 -13.70 -5.87 27.83
CA GLU A 2 -13.43 -6.38 29.17
C GLU A 2 -12.11 -7.16 29.12
N LYS A 3 -11.18 -6.83 30.02
CA LYS A 3 -9.90 -7.52 30.14
C LYS A 3 -10.18 -8.96 30.51
N VAL A 4 -10.02 -9.90 29.58
CA VAL A 4 -9.90 -11.31 29.94
C VAL A 4 -8.48 -11.48 30.52
N GLU A 5 -8.34 -11.22 31.82
CA GLU A 5 -7.11 -11.49 32.56
C GLU A 5 -6.87 -13.01 32.56
N GLY A 6 -5.75 -13.44 31.95
CA GLY A 6 -5.30 -14.84 31.95
C GLY A 6 -5.46 -15.62 30.63
N ALA A 7 -6.26 -15.17 29.65
CA ALA A 7 -6.53 -15.94 28.42
C ALA A 7 -5.70 -15.51 27.18
N ILE A 8 -4.82 -14.51 27.33
CA ILE A 8 -4.05 -13.97 26.21
C ILE A 8 -2.76 -14.76 26.04
N SER A 9 -2.71 -15.61 25.03
CA SER A 9 -1.50 -16.29 24.61
C SER A 9 -0.50 -15.29 24.03
N SER A 10 0.80 -15.55 24.20
CA SER A 10 1.84 -14.68 23.68
C SER A 10 3.09 -15.44 23.23
N ARG A 11 3.79 -14.87 22.25
CA ARG A 11 5.06 -15.39 21.72
C ARG A 11 5.97 -14.21 21.44
N THR A 12 7.22 -14.29 21.87
CA THR A 12 8.24 -13.29 21.52
C THR A 12 9.34 -13.94 20.70
N ILE A 13 9.74 -13.28 19.62
CA ILE A 13 10.91 -13.64 18.82
C ILE A 13 11.84 -12.43 18.69
N ARG A 14 13.14 -12.71 18.53
CA ARG A 14 14.16 -11.69 18.24
C ARG A 14 14.54 -11.78 16.78
N ARG A 15 14.69 -10.63 16.12
CA ARG A 15 15.03 -10.55 14.70
C ARG A 15 16.07 -9.47 14.44
N TRP A 16 17.07 -9.77 13.61
CA TRP A 16 17.94 -8.74 13.02
C TRP A 16 17.32 -8.24 11.72
N ASN A 17 17.19 -6.92 11.55
CA ASN A 17 16.62 -6.31 10.34
C ASN A 17 17.68 -5.78 9.35
N GLY A 18 18.98 -6.03 9.62
CA GLY A 18 20.09 -5.47 8.84
C GLY A 18 20.76 -4.25 9.48
N ARG A 19 20.09 -3.56 10.41
CA ARG A 19 20.58 -2.34 11.08
C ARG A 19 20.51 -2.41 12.60
N ARG A 20 19.47 -3.03 13.15
CA ARG A 20 19.23 -3.18 14.59
C ARG A 20 18.53 -4.50 14.90
N ARG A 21 18.64 -4.91 16.17
CA ARG A 21 17.87 -6.03 16.71
C ARG A 21 16.49 -5.53 17.13
N GLU A 22 15.48 -6.29 16.76
CA GLU A 22 14.08 -6.03 17.04
C GLU A 22 13.50 -7.16 17.86
N ARG A 23 12.68 -6.80 18.85
CA ARG A 23 11.87 -7.72 19.63
C ARG A 23 10.44 -7.69 19.10
N TRP A 24 9.98 -8.82 18.59
CA TRP A 24 8.64 -8.99 18.03
C TRP A 24 7.80 -9.79 19.02
N THR A 25 6.77 -9.17 19.58
CA THR A 25 5.85 -9.79 20.53
C THR A 25 4.47 -9.93 19.91
N TYR A 26 4.07 -11.18 19.72
CA TYR A 26 2.76 -11.60 19.27
C TYR A 26 1.86 -11.86 20.47
N ARG A 27 0.61 -11.45 20.40
CA ARG A 27 -0.44 -11.78 21.36
C ARG A 27 -1.68 -12.23 20.62
N TRP A 28 -2.39 -13.22 21.13
CA TRP A 28 -3.63 -13.68 20.52
C TRP A 28 -4.61 -14.28 21.51
N VAL A 29 -5.88 -14.31 21.11
CA VAL A 29 -7.01 -14.94 21.81
C VAL A 29 -7.99 -15.45 20.77
N ASN A 30 -8.46 -16.68 20.92
CA ASN A 30 -9.53 -17.21 20.08
C ASN A 30 -10.91 -16.98 20.73
N GLN A 31 -11.94 -16.93 19.90
CA GLN A 31 -13.34 -16.94 20.29
C GLN A 31 -13.75 -15.77 21.20
N ILE A 32 -13.31 -14.55 20.87
CA ILE A 32 -13.72 -13.34 21.56
C ILE A 32 -14.91 -12.67 20.88
N ARG A 33 -15.78 -12.06 21.68
CA ARG A 33 -16.86 -11.21 21.18
C ARG A 33 -16.29 -9.88 20.69
N LEU A 34 -16.56 -9.54 19.42
CA LEU A 34 -16.10 -8.28 18.84
C LEU A 34 -16.77 -7.04 19.49
N ARG A 35 -18.01 -7.20 19.98
CA ARG A 35 -18.78 -6.16 20.68
C ARG A 35 -19.57 -6.74 21.85
N LYS A 36 -20.16 -5.86 22.67
CA LYS A 36 -21.14 -6.28 23.69
C LYS A 36 -22.48 -6.65 23.04
N GLY A 37 -23.19 -7.60 23.62
CA GLY A 37 -24.51 -8.07 23.18
C GLY A 37 -24.55 -9.58 22.87
N PRO A 38 -25.74 -10.18 22.86
CA PRO A 38 -25.91 -11.60 22.57
C PRO A 38 -25.54 -11.95 21.12
N ASP A 39 -25.82 -11.06 20.16
CA ASP A 39 -25.55 -11.24 18.74
C ASP A 39 -24.16 -10.68 18.33
N ALA A 40 -23.19 -10.80 19.23
CA ALA A 40 -21.83 -10.36 18.96
C ALA A 40 -21.14 -11.40 18.07
N LEU A 41 -20.59 -10.94 16.93
CA LEU A 41 -19.72 -11.77 16.11
C LEU A 41 -18.54 -12.26 16.95
N ILE A 42 -18.35 -13.58 16.94
CA ILE A 42 -17.22 -14.23 17.57
C ILE A 42 -16.06 -14.25 16.58
N VAL A 43 -14.90 -13.77 17.02
CA VAL A 43 -13.70 -13.66 16.20
C VAL A 43 -12.48 -14.12 16.99
N ASN A 44 -11.43 -14.46 16.27
CA ASN A 44 -10.10 -14.65 16.82
C ASN A 44 -9.32 -13.33 16.66
N TRP A 45 -8.62 -12.91 17.70
CA TRP A 45 -7.87 -11.65 17.73
C TRP A 45 -6.38 -11.91 17.85
N CYS A 46 -5.57 -11.14 17.11
CA CYS A 46 -4.13 -11.11 17.29
C CYS A 46 -3.58 -9.68 17.25
N GLN A 47 -2.40 -9.49 17.83
CA GLN A 47 -1.65 -8.25 17.83
C GLN A 47 -0.16 -8.54 17.68
N LEU A 48 0.53 -7.66 16.95
CA LEU A 48 1.98 -7.59 16.91
C LEU A 48 2.44 -6.27 17.52
N THR A 49 3.45 -6.35 18.40
CA THR A 49 4.27 -5.21 18.80
C THR A 49 5.72 -5.49 18.39
N VAL A 50 6.34 -4.57 17.67
CA VAL A 50 7.77 -4.58 17.36
C VAL A 50 8.43 -3.44 18.12
N ALA A 51 9.44 -3.77 18.91
CA ALA A 51 10.23 -2.80 19.66
C ALA A 51 11.71 -2.91 19.29
N ASP A 52 12.42 -1.79 19.33
CA ASP A 52 13.87 -1.78 19.31
C ASP A 52 14.39 -2.53 20.55
N GLU A 53 15.26 -3.51 20.36
CA GLU A 53 15.70 -4.34 21.48
C GLU A 53 16.60 -3.56 22.45
N SER A 54 17.35 -2.58 21.96
CA SER A 54 18.32 -1.80 22.73
C SER A 54 17.67 -0.65 23.52
N THR A 55 16.75 0.09 22.89
CA THR A 55 16.10 1.25 23.53
C THR A 55 14.76 0.91 24.17
N GLY A 56 14.13 -0.20 23.75
CA GLY A 56 12.77 -0.55 24.15
C GLY A 56 11.68 0.27 23.45
N GLU A 57 12.04 1.18 22.55
CA GLU A 57 11.10 2.01 21.79
C GLU A 57 10.18 1.15 20.93
N VAL A 58 8.87 1.39 20.98
CA VAL A 58 7.89 0.69 20.14
C VAL A 58 7.92 1.27 18.73
N LEU A 59 8.50 0.51 17.80
CA LEU A 59 8.63 0.90 16.38
C LEU A 59 7.34 0.63 15.59
N TYR A 60 6.58 -0.38 15.99
CA TYR A 60 5.33 -0.75 15.32
C TYR A 60 4.39 -1.46 16.28
N ARG A 61 3.10 -1.15 16.18
CA ARG A 61 2.04 -1.87 16.89
C ARG A 61 0.77 -1.90 16.06
N ASN A 62 0.20 -3.09 15.87
CA ASN A 62 -1.09 -3.23 15.21
C ASN A 62 -1.82 -4.50 15.67
N ALA A 63 -3.14 -4.55 15.47
CA ALA A 63 -4.00 -5.66 15.80
C ALA A 63 -4.94 -6.02 14.66
N TRP A 64 -5.37 -7.28 14.63
CA TRP A 64 -6.25 -7.86 13.61
C TRP A 64 -7.30 -8.75 14.26
N ALA A 65 -8.43 -8.89 13.56
CA ALA A 65 -9.45 -9.90 13.83
C ALA A 65 -9.52 -10.84 12.63
N THR A 66 -9.71 -12.13 12.88
CA THR A 66 -9.76 -13.19 11.87
C THR A 66 -10.70 -14.31 12.31
N ASP A 67 -11.19 -15.07 11.35
CA ASP A 67 -11.90 -16.34 11.50
C ASP A 67 -10.96 -17.55 11.55
N PHE A 68 -9.67 -17.40 11.23
CA PHE A 68 -8.68 -18.48 11.38
C PHE A 68 -8.35 -18.72 12.85
N ASP A 69 -8.26 -20.00 13.24
CA ASP A 69 -7.81 -20.35 14.58
C ASP A 69 -6.33 -20.03 14.78
N LEU A 70 -6.06 -19.39 15.93
CA LEU A 70 -4.74 -18.86 16.25
C LEU A 70 -4.00 -19.73 17.26
N ASP A 71 -2.81 -20.15 16.88
CA ASP A 71 -1.83 -20.77 17.75
C ASP A 71 -0.46 -20.07 17.60
N GLN A 72 0.56 -20.64 18.24
CA GLN A 72 1.89 -20.06 18.25
C GLN A 72 2.51 -19.92 16.84
N GLN A 73 2.15 -20.79 15.89
CA GLN A 73 2.63 -20.79 14.52
C GLN A 73 1.72 -19.96 13.61
N SER A 74 0.41 -20.24 13.59
CA SER A 74 -0.55 -19.60 12.69
C SER A 74 -0.66 -18.09 12.94
N VAL A 75 -0.47 -17.63 14.19
CA VAL A 75 -0.46 -16.19 14.52
C VAL A 75 0.64 -15.43 13.75
N ILE A 76 1.78 -16.05 13.47
CA ILE A 76 2.87 -15.41 12.74
C ILE A 76 2.45 -15.20 11.29
N GLU A 77 1.82 -16.19 10.67
CA GLU A 77 1.38 -16.16 9.28
C GLU A 77 0.22 -15.19 9.07
N VAL A 78 -0.78 -15.21 9.96
CA VAL A 78 -1.91 -14.27 9.94
C VAL A 78 -1.42 -12.83 10.08
N VAL A 79 -0.51 -12.57 11.03
CA VAL A 79 0.10 -11.25 11.20
C VAL A 79 0.91 -10.85 9.96
N ALA A 80 1.68 -11.78 9.37
CA ALA A 80 2.44 -11.49 8.15
C ALA A 80 1.52 -11.12 6.97
N SER A 81 0.39 -11.82 6.82
CA SER A 81 -0.64 -11.52 5.83
C SER A 81 -1.30 -10.16 6.09
N GLY A 82 -1.69 -9.88 7.34
CA GLY A 82 -2.24 -8.59 7.75
C GLY A 82 -1.29 -7.41 7.50
N ARG A 83 0.02 -7.60 7.73
CA ARG A 83 1.04 -6.61 7.40
C ARG A 83 1.22 -6.42 5.89
N SER A 84 1.14 -7.50 5.11
CA SER A 84 1.22 -7.43 3.65
C SER A 84 0.05 -6.64 3.08
N ARG A 85 -1.17 -6.85 3.60
CA ARG A 85 -2.34 -6.02 3.26
C ARG A 85 -2.09 -4.54 3.59
N TRP A 86 -1.63 -4.24 4.81
CA TRP A 86 -1.29 -2.86 5.18
C TRP A 86 -0.27 -2.24 4.24
N LYS A 87 0.74 -3.00 3.80
CA LYS A 87 1.74 -2.53 2.83
C LYS A 87 1.10 -2.24 1.47
N ILE A 88 0.22 -3.11 0.98
CA ILE A 88 -0.54 -2.86 -0.26
C ILE A 88 -1.40 -1.60 -0.14
N GLU A 89 -2.10 -1.43 0.98
CA GLU A 89 -2.92 -0.25 1.23
C GLU A 89 -2.05 1.02 1.28
N ASN A 90 -0.94 0.99 2.02
CA ASN A 90 -0.09 2.15 2.20
C ASN A 90 0.85 2.46 1.04
N GLU A 91 1.18 1.51 0.18
CA GLU A 91 1.96 1.79 -1.02
C GLU A 91 1.03 2.07 -2.19
N GLY A 92 0.04 1.19 -2.41
CA GLY A 92 -0.94 1.30 -3.49
C GLY A 92 -1.86 2.50 -3.34
N PHE A 93 -2.62 2.61 -2.24
CA PHE A 93 -3.52 3.75 -2.06
C PHE A 93 -2.77 5.06 -1.89
N ASN A 94 -1.56 5.07 -1.33
CA ASN A 94 -0.75 6.29 -1.25
C ASN A 94 -0.29 6.76 -2.63
N VAL A 95 0.04 5.84 -3.55
CA VAL A 95 0.33 6.22 -4.95
C VAL A 95 -0.90 6.83 -5.60
N LEU A 96 -2.08 6.23 -5.41
CA LEU A 96 -3.34 6.73 -5.96
C LEU A 96 -3.72 8.10 -5.36
N LYS A 97 -3.56 8.28 -4.04
CA LYS A 97 -3.93 9.52 -3.35
C LYS A 97 -2.92 10.65 -3.61
N ASN A 98 -1.64 10.39 -3.41
CA ASN A 98 -0.64 11.44 -3.23
C ASN A 98 0.38 11.55 -4.36
N ARG A 99 0.38 10.65 -5.35
CA ARG A 99 1.41 10.63 -6.42
C ARG A 99 0.83 10.85 -7.81
N GLY A 100 -0.09 11.80 -7.91
CA GLY A 100 -0.55 12.39 -9.18
C GLY A 100 -1.81 11.80 -9.78
N TYR A 101 -2.39 10.75 -9.19
CA TYR A 101 -3.72 10.27 -9.56
C TYR A 101 -4.85 10.97 -8.80
N ASN A 102 -4.55 11.72 -7.74
CA ASN A 102 -5.50 12.58 -7.04
C ASN A 102 -6.75 11.82 -6.56
N PHE A 103 -6.61 10.56 -6.14
CA PHE A 103 -7.71 9.68 -5.75
C PHE A 103 -8.56 10.20 -4.57
N SER A 104 -8.01 11.12 -3.77
CA SER A 104 -8.75 11.79 -2.69
C SER A 104 -9.64 12.94 -3.17
N HIS A 105 -9.53 13.37 -4.42
CA HIS A 105 -10.45 14.37 -4.96
C HIS A 105 -11.82 13.72 -5.15
N ASN A 106 -12.79 14.26 -4.43
CA ASN A 106 -14.18 13.89 -4.64
C ASN A 106 -14.61 14.53 -5.96
N TYR A 107 -14.66 13.74 -7.04
CA TYR A 107 -15.04 14.21 -8.39
C TYR A 107 -16.56 14.48 -8.53
N GLY A 108 -17.21 14.83 -7.42
CA GLY A 108 -18.61 15.18 -7.31
C GLY A 108 -19.53 13.95 -7.26
N HIS A 109 -20.61 14.07 -6.48
CA HIS A 109 -21.80 13.23 -6.65
C HIS A 109 -22.51 13.66 -7.92
N GLY A 110 -21.95 13.35 -9.09
CA GLY A 110 -22.65 13.59 -10.34
C GLY A 110 -23.99 12.86 -10.32
N GLN A 111 -25.00 13.46 -10.97
CA GLN A 111 -26.39 13.04 -10.86
C GLN A 111 -26.63 11.57 -11.28
N GLN A 112 -25.75 10.99 -12.11
CA GLN A 112 -25.75 9.56 -12.47
C GLN A 112 -24.32 9.07 -12.73
N TYR A 113 -23.76 8.25 -11.83
CA TYR A 113 -22.52 7.46 -11.99
C TYR A 113 -21.22 8.19 -12.35
N LEU A 114 -21.19 9.53 -12.48
CA LEU A 114 -20.00 10.28 -12.89
C LEU A 114 -18.77 9.98 -12.02
N SER A 115 -18.96 9.89 -10.70
CA SER A 115 -17.90 9.53 -9.76
C SER A 115 -17.35 8.12 -10.03
N MET A 116 -18.22 7.16 -10.36
CA MET A 116 -17.83 5.78 -10.69
C MET A 116 -17.12 5.70 -12.04
N VAL A 117 -17.55 6.49 -13.03
CA VAL A 117 -16.88 6.56 -14.34
C VAL A 117 -15.48 7.16 -14.18
N LEU A 118 -15.34 8.28 -13.47
CA LEU A 118 -14.04 8.91 -13.23
C LEU A 118 -13.10 8.03 -12.40
N LEU A 119 -13.63 7.33 -11.40
CA LEU A 119 -12.90 6.31 -10.66
C LEU A 119 -12.42 5.19 -11.60
N SER A 120 -13.28 4.67 -12.47
CA SER A 120 -12.95 3.60 -13.40
C SER A 120 -11.87 4.03 -14.40
N LEU A 121 -11.96 5.25 -14.94
CA LEU A 121 -10.94 5.81 -15.82
C LEU A 121 -9.59 6.02 -15.12
N LEU A 122 -9.62 6.46 -13.86
CA LEU A 122 -8.41 6.61 -13.04
C LEU A 122 -7.73 5.26 -12.78
N LEU A 123 -8.51 4.22 -12.44
CA LEU A 123 -8.00 2.86 -12.25
C LEU A 123 -7.48 2.26 -13.56
N LEU A 124 -8.16 2.50 -14.69
CA LEU A 124 -7.69 2.09 -16.02
C LEU A 124 -6.37 2.78 -16.38
N ALA A 125 -6.25 4.09 -16.15
CA ALA A 125 -5.00 4.81 -16.36
C ALA A 125 -3.87 4.25 -15.47
N PHE A 126 -4.16 3.95 -14.20
CA PHE A 126 -3.20 3.31 -13.30
C PHE A 126 -2.73 1.93 -13.81
N LEU A 127 -3.65 1.12 -14.33
CA LEU A 127 -3.35 -0.16 -14.95
C LEU A 127 -2.48 0.01 -16.19
N CYS A 128 -2.86 0.89 -17.12
CA CYS A 128 -2.10 1.16 -18.35
C CYS A 128 -0.67 1.63 -18.03
N HIS A 129 -0.49 2.56 -17.09
CA HIS A 129 0.84 2.99 -16.65
C HIS A 129 1.66 1.87 -16.01
N THR A 130 1.00 0.92 -15.34
CA THR A 130 1.65 -0.26 -14.76
C THR A 130 2.10 -1.22 -15.87
N ALA A 131 1.23 -1.50 -16.85
CA ALA A 131 1.54 -2.31 -18.01
C ALA A 131 2.70 -1.69 -18.83
N LEU A 132 2.67 -0.38 -19.06
CA LEU A 132 3.77 0.34 -19.73
C LEU A 132 5.10 0.21 -18.99
N ARG A 133 5.10 0.25 -17.64
CA ARG A 133 6.33 0.04 -16.85
C ARG A 133 6.92 -1.36 -17.03
N LEU A 134 6.07 -2.36 -17.24
CA LEU A 134 6.50 -3.75 -17.44
C LEU A 134 6.97 -3.98 -18.88
N CYS A 135 6.22 -3.49 -19.86
CA CYS A 135 6.39 -3.84 -21.27
C CYS A 135 7.22 -2.83 -22.09
N SER A 136 7.46 -1.61 -21.59
CA SER A 136 8.20 -0.57 -22.32
C SER A 136 9.46 -0.13 -21.57
N PRO A 137 10.67 -0.53 -22.03
CA PRO A 137 11.94 -0.08 -21.45
C PRO A 137 12.09 1.44 -21.44
N ILE A 138 11.81 2.09 -22.57
CA ILE A 138 11.89 3.55 -22.72
C ILE A 138 10.99 4.27 -21.71
N TYR A 139 9.73 3.82 -21.56
CA TYR A 139 8.83 4.41 -20.56
C TYR A 139 9.38 4.18 -19.14
N ARG A 140 9.91 2.99 -18.84
CA ARG A 140 10.49 2.68 -17.53
C ARG A 140 11.68 3.57 -17.20
N GLU A 141 12.58 3.81 -18.15
CA GLU A 141 13.76 4.68 -17.98
C GLU A 141 13.36 6.13 -17.74
N VAL A 142 12.49 6.71 -18.59
CA VAL A 142 11.93 8.06 -18.37
C VAL A 142 11.27 8.17 -16.99
N ARG A 143 10.52 7.13 -16.58
CA ARG A 143 9.83 7.11 -15.29
C ARG A 143 10.78 6.97 -14.11
N GLN A 144 11.95 6.38 -14.28
CA GLN A 144 12.99 6.27 -13.26
C GLN A 144 13.72 7.59 -13.11
N GLU A 145 14.11 8.21 -14.23
CA GLU A 145 14.83 9.49 -14.27
C GLU A 145 14.05 10.61 -13.58
N LEU A 146 12.77 10.78 -13.94
CA LEU A 146 11.94 11.85 -13.39
C LEU A 146 11.57 11.66 -11.91
N GLY A 147 11.88 10.49 -11.33
CA GLY A 147 11.63 10.15 -9.93
C GLY A 147 10.16 10.23 -9.52
N ALA A 148 9.74 11.40 -9.02
CA ALA A 148 8.38 11.62 -8.55
C ALA A 148 7.35 11.54 -9.70
N ARG A 149 6.30 10.73 -9.54
CA ARG A 149 5.24 10.55 -10.55
C ARG A 149 4.54 11.87 -10.92
N ARG A 150 4.50 12.85 -10.01
CA ARG A 150 3.95 14.17 -10.28
C ARG A 150 4.76 14.94 -11.32
N THR A 151 6.09 14.83 -11.32
CA THR A 151 6.99 15.43 -12.31
C THR A 151 6.62 14.95 -13.71
N PHE A 152 6.56 13.62 -13.89
CA PHE A 152 6.11 13.01 -15.16
C PHE A 152 4.75 13.53 -15.64
N PHE A 153 3.74 13.64 -14.76
CA PHE A 153 2.44 14.18 -15.16
C PHE A 153 2.46 15.68 -15.46
N ASN A 154 3.32 16.46 -14.82
CA ASN A 154 3.51 17.87 -15.14
C ASN A 154 4.17 18.03 -16.51
N ASP A 155 5.18 17.21 -16.82
CA ASP A 155 5.86 17.23 -18.11
C ASP A 155 4.92 16.81 -19.24
N LEU A 156 4.15 15.73 -19.04
CA LEU A 156 3.10 15.34 -19.98
C LEU A 156 2.17 16.53 -20.28
N ARG A 157 1.67 17.20 -19.23
CA ARG A 157 0.75 18.33 -19.37
C ARG A 157 1.38 19.51 -20.10
N ALA A 158 2.62 19.85 -19.79
CA ALA A 158 3.36 20.92 -20.45
C ALA A 158 3.60 20.59 -21.92
N LEU A 159 4.15 19.42 -22.21
CA LEU A 159 4.47 18.98 -23.57
C LEU A 159 3.21 18.92 -24.44
N THR A 160 2.12 18.32 -23.97
CA THR A 160 0.88 18.26 -24.77
C THR A 160 0.17 19.60 -24.91
N ARG A 161 0.50 20.60 -24.08
CA ARG A 161 -0.04 21.95 -24.20
C ARG A 161 0.64 22.74 -25.33
N TYR A 162 1.93 22.51 -25.56
CA TYR A 162 2.73 23.30 -26.50
C TYR A 162 3.11 22.54 -27.78
N ILE A 163 3.11 21.21 -27.74
CA ILE A 163 3.60 20.36 -28.81
C ILE A 163 2.53 19.30 -29.14
N ARG A 164 2.24 19.17 -30.44
CA ARG A 164 1.37 18.11 -30.95
C ARG A 164 2.22 16.90 -31.33
N PHE A 165 2.02 15.78 -30.63
CA PHE A 165 2.62 14.49 -30.97
C PHE A 165 1.62 13.64 -31.76
N SER A 166 2.12 12.86 -32.73
CA SER A 166 1.29 11.95 -33.54
C SER A 166 0.93 10.66 -32.80
N SER A 167 1.69 10.31 -31.76
CA SER A 167 1.50 9.09 -30.97
C SER A 167 2.09 9.21 -29.58
N TRP A 168 1.65 8.33 -28.67
CA TRP A 168 2.24 8.17 -27.34
C TRP A 168 3.73 7.79 -27.42
N GLN A 169 4.09 6.92 -28.35
CA GLN A 169 5.47 6.48 -28.56
C GLN A 169 6.38 7.65 -28.92
N GLN A 170 5.91 8.55 -29.79
CA GLN A 170 6.68 9.75 -30.15
C GLN A 170 6.89 10.67 -28.95
N LEU A 171 5.85 10.88 -28.14
CA LEU A 171 5.94 11.69 -26.93
C LEU A 171 6.97 11.12 -25.95
N ILE A 172 6.88 9.81 -25.64
CA ILE A 172 7.78 9.17 -24.67
C ILE A 172 9.22 9.12 -25.19
N ARG A 173 9.43 8.89 -26.48
CA ARG A 173 10.77 8.98 -27.10
C ARG A 173 11.34 10.40 -27.04
N PHE A 174 10.49 11.40 -27.27
CA PHE A 174 10.90 12.80 -27.12
C PHE A 174 11.37 13.06 -25.68
N MET A 175 10.59 12.64 -24.67
CA MET A 175 11.01 12.79 -23.27
C MET A 175 12.31 12.06 -22.98
N HIS A 176 12.49 10.84 -23.48
CA HIS A 176 13.70 10.04 -23.30
C HIS A 176 14.94 10.74 -23.88
N GLN A 177 14.83 11.27 -25.10
CA GLN A 177 15.89 12.03 -25.75
C GLN A 177 16.21 13.34 -25.02
N GLN A 178 15.19 14.09 -24.60
CA GLN A 178 15.39 15.38 -23.89
C GLN A 178 15.94 15.21 -22.47
N LEU A 179 15.88 14.01 -21.91
CA LEU A 179 16.50 13.65 -20.64
C LEU A 179 17.93 13.10 -20.82
N ASP A 180 18.47 13.11 -22.05
CA ASP A 180 19.80 12.59 -22.40
C ASP A 180 20.05 11.16 -21.89
N LEU A 181 19.00 10.34 -21.88
CA LEU A 181 19.10 8.95 -21.44
C LEU A 181 19.82 8.10 -22.49
N ALA A 182 20.68 7.19 -22.02
CA ALA A 182 21.42 6.30 -22.90
C ALA A 182 20.47 5.55 -23.85
N PRO A 183 20.84 5.35 -25.13
CA PRO A 183 20.01 4.60 -26.05
C PRO A 183 19.82 3.17 -25.53
N GLY A 184 18.57 2.79 -25.28
CA GLY A 184 18.17 1.43 -24.88
C GLY A 184 18.01 0.47 -26.05
#